data_AF-A0AA35SJM2-F1
#
_entry.id   AF-A0AA35SJM2-F1
#
_cell.length_a   1.000
_cell.length_b   1.000
_cell.length_c   1.000
_cell.angle_alpha   90.00
_cell.angle_beta   90.00
_cell.angle_gamma   90.00
#
_symmetry.space_group_name_H-M   'P 1'
#
loop_
_entity.id
_entity.type
_entity.pdbx_description
1 polymer ?
#
loop_
_entity_poly.entity_id
_entity_poly.type
_entity_poly.pdbx_seq_one_letter_code
_entity_poly.pdbx_strand_id
1 'polypeptide(L)' 'MAANVKNWSVGGELRGYSDMLQQTGHIVLQRMAEQAQEMKADAVIGMRLVTSNVAEGAAELIGYGTAVRFVDKEAAG' A
#
# COMPACT_ATOMS: atom_id res chain seq x y z
N MET A 1 22.19 21.50 32.31
CA MET A 1 20.99 20.84 32.87
C MET A 1 19.75 21.50 32.27
N ALA A 2 18.74 20.68 31.96
CA ALA A 2 17.39 21.02 31.52
C ALA A 2 17.22 21.63 30.10
N ALA A 3 16.98 20.76 29.11
CA ALA A 3 15.87 20.86 28.14
C ALA A 3 15.89 19.67 27.16
N ASN A 4 15.82 18.42 27.64
CA ASN A 4 15.74 17.25 26.75
C ASN A 4 14.89 16.10 27.32
N VAL A 5 13.84 16.43 28.07
CA VAL A 5 12.93 15.44 28.69
C VAL A 5 11.48 15.78 28.38
N LYS A 6 11.10 15.87 27.10
CA LYS A 6 9.68 16.00 26.73
C LYS A 6 9.15 14.97 25.73
N ASN A 7 9.99 14.08 25.19
CA ASN A 7 9.55 13.09 24.21
C ASN A 7 9.95 11.63 24.50
N TRP A 8 10.56 11.36 25.66
CA TRP A 8 11.08 10.01 25.95
C TRP A 8 9.99 8.98 26.31
N SER A 9 8.75 9.42 26.56
CA SER A 9 7.62 8.55 26.90
C SER A 9 6.55 8.42 25.81
N VAL A 10 6.74 8.99 24.61
CA VAL A 10 5.83 8.77 23.47
C VAL A 10 6.39 7.65 22.60
N GLY A 11 6.57 6.48 23.21
CA GLY A 11 7.16 5.29 22.61
C GLY A 11 6.15 4.39 21.90
N GLY A 12 5.27 4.92 21.06
CA GLY A 12 4.33 4.06 20.35
C GLY A 12 3.63 4.83 19.25
N GLU A 13 4.01 4.53 18.01
CA GLU A 13 3.48 5.08 16.75
C GLU A 13 3.26 6.61 16.75
N LEU A 14 3.98 7.32 15.89
CA LEU A 14 3.54 8.65 15.47
C LEU A 14 2.17 8.46 14.80
N ARG A 15 1.08 8.63 15.55
CA ARG A 15 -0.27 8.23 15.13
C ARG A 15 -0.64 8.78 13.74
N GLY A 16 -0.26 10.03 13.48
CA GLY A 16 -0.41 10.65 12.16
C GLY A 16 0.43 10.00 11.04
N TYR A 17 1.59 9.42 11.35
CA TYR A 17 2.39 8.65 10.40
C TYR A 17 1.77 7.29 10.10
N SER A 18 1.26 6.57 11.11
CA SER A 18 0.53 5.32 10.90
C SER A 18 -0.76 5.54 10.12
N ASP A 19 -1.51 6.61 10.43
CA ASP A 19 -2.72 7.01 9.70
C ASP A 19 -2.40 7.38 8.24
N MET A 20 -1.29 8.11 8.01
CA MET A 20 -0.81 8.42 6.66
C MET A 20 -0.48 7.14 5.88
N LEU A 21 0.28 6.21 6.46
CA LEU A 21 0.62 4.95 5.80
C LEU A 21 -0.62 4.09 5.49
N GLN A 22 -1.60 4.06 6.39
CA GLN A 22 -2.90 3.42 6.15
C GLN A 22 -3.62 4.04 4.95
N GLN A 23 -3.73 5.37 4.92
CA GLN A 23 -4.40 6.09 3.84
C GLN A 23 -3.65 5.90 2.50
N THR A 24 -2.33 6.00 2.49
CA THR A 24 -1.50 5.75 1.29
C THR A 24 -1.68 4.32 0.81
N GLY A 25 -1.72 3.34 1.72
CA GLY A 25 -2.02 1.95 1.39
C GLY A 25 -3.34 1.81 0.66
N HIS A 26 -4.40 2.44 1.16
CA HIS A 26 -5.72 2.41 0.53
C HIS A 26 -5.70 3.02 -0.88
N ILE A 27 -5.02 4.15 -1.07
CA ILE A 27 -4.88 4.81 -2.37
C ILE A 27 -4.16 3.90 -3.38
N VAL A 28 -3.09 3.22 -2.96
CA VAL A 28 -2.34 2.31 -3.83
C VAL A 28 -3.21 1.12 -4.25
N LEU A 29 -3.95 0.52 -3.32
CA LEU A 29 -4.86 -0.58 -3.60
C LEU A 29 -5.98 -0.16 -4.55
N GLN A 30 -6.57 1.01 -4.34
CA GLN A 30 -7.62 1.54 -5.21
C GLN A 30 -7.12 1.72 -6.64
N ARG A 31 -5.95 2.36 -6.83
CA ARG A 31 -5.35 2.53 -8.16
C ARG A 31 -5.03 1.21 -8.85
N MET A 32 -4.63 0.20 -8.09
CA MET A 32 -4.35 -1.14 -8.62
C MET A 32 -5.63 -1.84 -9.06
N ALA A 33 -6.72 -1.69 -8.31
CA ALA A 33 -8.03 -2.21 -8.67
C ALA A 33 -8.60 -1.52 -9.92
N GLU A 34 -8.50 -0.19 -10.01
CA GLU A 34 -8.92 0.59 -11.18
C GLU A 34 -8.20 0.10 -12.46
N GLN A 35 -6.87 -0.05 -12.41
CA GLN A 35 -6.09 -0.59 -13.53
C GLN A 35 -6.52 -2.02 -13.91
N ALA A 36 -6.77 -2.88 -12.92
CA ALA A 36 -7.24 -4.25 -13.19
C ALA A 36 -8.64 -4.27 -13.83
N GLN A 37 -9.53 -3.36 -13.41
CA GLN A 37 -10.86 -3.19 -14.00
C GLN A 37 -10.77 -2.71 -15.46
N GLU A 38 -9.89 -1.75 -15.76
CA GLU A 38 -9.63 -1.29 -17.14
C GLU A 38 -9.13 -2.44 -18.04
N MET A 39 -8.38 -3.38 -17.47
CA MET A 39 -7.92 -4.59 -18.14
C MET A 39 -8.99 -5.70 -18.24
N LYS A 40 -10.21 -5.47 -17.72
CA LYS A 40 -11.29 -6.47 -17.62
C LYS A 40 -10.88 -7.74 -16.84
N ALA A 41 -10.06 -7.56 -15.82
CA ALA A 41 -9.69 -8.62 -14.88
C ALA A 41 -10.73 -8.75 -13.76
N ASP A 42 -10.84 -9.95 -13.20
CA ASP A 42 -11.73 -10.26 -12.08
C ASP A 42 -11.02 -10.09 -10.73
N ALA A 43 -9.69 -10.22 -10.71
CA ALA A 43 -8.89 -10.12 -9.50
C ALA A 43 -7.45 -9.67 -9.78
N VAL A 44 -6.77 -9.21 -8.73
CA VAL A 44 -5.32 -9.04 -8.68
C VAL A 44 -4.74 -10.04 -7.70
N ILE A 45 -3.81 -10.87 -8.15
CA ILE A 45 -3.14 -11.89 -7.32
C ILE A 45 -1.65 -11.57 -7.16
N GLY A 46 -1.01 -12.20 -6.16
CA GLY A 46 0.43 -12.03 -5.93
C GLY A 46 0.82 -10.60 -5.53
N MET A 47 -0.11 -9.88 -4.90
CA MET A 47 0.08 -8.48 -4.55
C MET A 47 1.22 -8.27 -3.56
N ARG A 48 2.05 -7.24 -3.79
CA ARG A 48 3.06 -6.74 -2.85
C ARG A 48 2.98 -5.23 -2.74
N LEU A 49 3.14 -4.75 -1.51
CA LEU A 49 3.39 -3.36 -1.18
C LEU A 49 4.86 -3.22 -0.77
N VAL A 50 5.56 -2.27 -1.36
CA VAL A 50 6.95 -1.95 -1.03
C VAL A 50 7.06 -0.47 -0.73
N THR A 51 7.79 -0.14 0.32
CA THR A 51 8.13 1.24 0.66
C THR A 51 9.51 1.57 0.12
N SER A 52 9.67 2.72 -0.51
CA SER A 52 10.98 3.28 -0.86
C SER A 52 11.18 4.61 -0.14
N ASN A 53 12.35 4.82 0.45
CA ASN A 53 12.72 6.14 0.96
C ASN A 53 13.30 6.96 -0.18
N VAL A 54 12.57 7.98 -0.61
CA VAL A 54 12.92 8.77 -1.80
C VAL A 54 13.66 10.06 -1.43
N ALA A 55 13.45 10.56 -0.21
CA ALA A 55 14.17 11.69 0.37
C ALA A 55 14.07 11.69 1.90
N GLU A 56 14.88 12.52 2.55
CA GLU A 56 14.80 12.76 4.00
C GLU A 56 13.40 13.29 4.37
N GLY A 57 12.57 12.42 4.95
CA GLY A 57 11.19 12.76 5.34
C GLY A 57 10.08 12.41 4.32
N ALA A 58 10.40 11.81 3.17
CA ALA A 58 9.40 11.36 2.20
C ALA A 58 9.51 9.84 1.93
N ALA A 59 8.42 9.12 2.22
CA ALA A 59 8.27 7.70 1.93
C ALA A 59 7.32 7.51 0.73
N GLU A 60 7.75 6.78 -0.28
CA GLU A 60 6.88 6.27 -1.35
C GLU A 60 6.35 4.90 -0.96
N LEU A 61 5.07 4.66 -1.24
CA LEU A 61 4.46 3.34 -1.19
C LEU A 61 4.08 2.92 -2.61
N ILE A 62 4.66 1.81 -3.05
CA ILE A 62 4.46 1.26 -4.39
C ILE A 62 3.77 -0.10 -4.24
N GLY A 63 2.74 -0.35 -5.05
CA GLY A 63 2.04 -1.62 -5.09
C GLY A 63 2.10 -2.25 -6.47
N TYR A 64 2.29 -3.57 -6.54
CA TYR A 64 2.21 -4.33 -7.78
C TYR A 64 1.59 -5.72 -7.54
N GLY A 65 1.10 -6.33 -8.63
CA GLY A 65 0.49 -7.66 -8.64
C GLY A 65 0.17 -8.10 -10.07
N THR A 66 -0.53 -9.22 -10.21
CA THR A 66 -0.93 -9.78 -11.50
C THR A 66 -2.45 -9.75 -11.65
N ALA A 67 -2.95 -9.00 -12.64
CA ALA A 67 -4.36 -8.99 -12.98
C ALA A 67 -4.75 -10.31 -13.68
N VAL A 68 -5.81 -10.97 -13.22
CA VAL A 68 -6.26 -12.26 -13.73
C VAL A 68 -7.74 -12.24 -14.05
N ARG A 69 -8.13 -12.98 -15.09
CA ARG A 69 -9.53 -13.25 -15.45
C ARG A 69 -9.82 -14.73 -15.23
N PHE A 70 -10.94 -15.04 -14.61
CA PHE A 70 -11.39 -16.41 -14.45
C PHE A 70 -11.88 -16.95 -15.80
N VAL A 71 -11.48 -18.17 -16.10
CA VAL A 71 -12.01 -18.91 -17.24
C VAL A 71 -12.93 -19.97 -16.69
N ASP A 72 -14.14 -20.04 -17.23
CA ASP A 72 -15.05 -21.14 -16.92
C ASP A 72 -14.40 -22.44 -17.37
N LYS A 73 -14.52 -23.49 -16.54
CA LYS A 73 -13.95 -24.81 -16.85
C LYS A 73 -14.45 -25.39 -18.18
N GLU A 74 -15.62 -24.96 -18.64
CA GLU A 74 -16.23 -25.38 -19.90
C GLU A 74 -15.63 -24.67 -21.13
N ALA A 75 -15.07 -23.47 -20.97
CA ALA A 75 -14.45 -22.70 -22.05
C ALA A 75 -12.96 -23.04 -22.27
N ALA A 76 -12.38 -23.87 -21.38
CA ALA A 76 -10.97 -24.26 -21.39
C ALA A 76 -10.73 -25.71 -21.87
N GLY A 77 -11.79 -26.41 -22.33
CA GLY A 77 -11.73 -27.73 -22.96
C GLY A 77 -12.14 -27.65 -24.43
#